data_AF-X1GXG4-F1
#
_entry.id   AF-X1GXG4-F1
#
_cell.length_a   1.000
_cell.length_b   1.000
_cell.length_c   1.000
_cell.angle_alpha   90.00
_cell.angle_beta   90.00
_cell.angle_gamma   90.00
#
_symmetry.space_group_name_H-M   'P 1'
#
loop_
_entity.id
_entity.type
_entity.pdbx_description
1 polymer ?
#
loop_
_entity_poly.entity_id
_entity_poly.type
_entity_poly.pdbx_seq_one_letter_code
_entity_poly.pdbx_strand_id
1 'polypeptide(L)'
;NLLLGIRDGIYVGHGYIFAVAALFFYYLLYQSKLIPRWLSVWGFIASILLILANLLEITGLIPGSMILYLPIILNELFLAVWLIVKGFNPSAIASVSTKTDIN
;
A
#
# COMPACT_ATOMS: atom_id res chain seq x y z
N ASN A 1 -9.79 31.71 5.35
CA ASN A 1 -8.31 31.68 5.33
C ASN A 1 -7.69 30.69 6.30
N LEU A 2 -8.10 30.59 7.58
CA LEU A 2 -7.59 29.56 8.50
C LEU A 2 -8.06 28.12 8.15
N LEU A 3 -9.35 27.94 7.87
CA LEU A 3 -9.93 26.62 7.55
C LEU A 3 -9.35 26.01 6.26
N LEU A 4 -9.04 26.84 5.26
CA LEU A 4 -8.39 26.40 4.03
C LEU A 4 -6.96 25.93 4.31
N GLY A 5 -6.19 26.66 5.14
CA GLY A 5 -4.85 26.24 5.54
C GLY A 5 -4.81 24.91 6.31
N ILE A 6 -5.76 24.69 7.22
CA ILE A 6 -5.90 23.40 7.94
C ILE A 6 -6.22 22.27 6.96
N ARG A 7 -7.18 22.51 6.06
CA ARG A 7 -7.60 21.55 5.03
C ARG A 7 -6.42 21.15 4.15
N ASP A 8 -5.65 22.12 3.66
CA ASP A 8 -4.52 21.88 2.76
C ASP A 8 -3.38 21.13 3.48
N GLY A 9 -3.14 21.43 4.76
CA GLY A 9 -2.19 20.68 5.59
C GLY A 9 -2.60 19.22 5.80
N ILE A 10 -3.89 18.95 6.02
CA ILE A 10 -4.43 17.58 6.12
C ILE A 10 -4.30 16.85 4.79
N TYR A 11 -4.57 17.52 3.66
CA TYR A 11 -4.42 16.93 2.34
C TYR A 11 -2.99 16.49 2.05
N VAL A 12 -2.01 17.34 2.35
CA VAL A 12 -0.61 16.99 2.14
C VAL A 12 -0.17 15.89 3.12
N GLY A 13 -0.52 16.01 4.40
CA GLY A 13 -0.13 15.05 5.43
C GLY A 13 -0.65 13.63 5.22
N HIS A 14 -1.87 13.47 4.68
CA HIS A 14 -2.45 12.14 4.49
C HIS A 14 -1.67 11.28 3.50
N GLY A 15 -1.09 11.90 2.45
CA GLY A 15 -0.41 11.19 1.37
C GLY A 15 0.80 10.41 1.89
N TYR A 16 1.60 11.05 2.74
CA TYR A 16 2.78 10.45 3.35
C TYR A 16 2.44 9.34 4.34
N ILE A 17 1.46 9.59 5.22
CA ILE A 17 1.04 8.59 6.22
C ILE A 17 0.53 7.34 5.51
N PHE A 18 -0.32 7.53 4.50
CA PHE A 18 -0.83 6.44 3.68
C PHE A 18 0.30 5.69 2.96
N ALA A 19 1.24 6.39 2.33
CA ALA A 19 2.31 5.74 1.58
C ALA A 19 3.24 4.89 2.47
N VAL A 20 3.55 5.37 3.68
CA VAL A 20 4.33 4.61 4.66
C VAL A 20 3.54 3.40 5.17
N ALA A 21 2.26 3.58 5.51
CA ALA A 21 1.40 2.49 5.95
C ALA A 21 1.25 1.40 4.86
N ALA A 22 1.07 1.81 3.60
CA ALA A 22 0.99 0.90 2.46
C ALA A 22 2.28 0.10 2.29
N LEU A 23 3.44 0.72 2.44
CA LEU A 23 4.74 0.04 2.35
C LEU A 23 4.88 -1.07 3.41
N PHE A 24 4.51 -0.78 4.66
CA PHE A 24 4.48 -1.80 5.72
C PHE A 24 3.43 -2.88 5.45
N PHE A 25 2.24 -2.49 4.99
CA PHE A 25 1.16 -3.41 4.66
C PHE A 25 1.59 -4.44 3.60
N TYR A 26 2.16 -3.99 2.49
CA TYR A 26 2.64 -4.90 1.44
C TYR A 26 3.86 -5.72 1.87
N TYR A 27 4.74 -5.17 2.70
CA TYR A 27 5.83 -5.94 3.31
C TYR A 27 5.31 -7.09 4.18
N LEU A 28 4.31 -6.84 5.02
CA LEU A 28 3.69 -7.86 5.87
C LEU A 28 2.90 -8.87 5.06
N LEU A 29 2.18 -8.45 4.01
CA LEU A 29 1.52 -9.37 3.07
C LEU A 29 2.52 -10.28 2.35
N TYR A 30 3.69 -9.77 2.00
CA TYR A 30 4.76 -10.57 1.40
C TYR A 30 5.28 -11.64 2.38
N GLN A 31 5.54 -11.26 3.63
CA GLN A 31 6.06 -12.17 4.67
C GLN A 31 5.03 -13.24 5.09
N SER A 32 3.78 -12.83 5.29
CA SER A 32 2.69 -13.70 5.74
C SER A 32 2.21 -14.67 4.65
N LYS A 33 2.49 -14.39 3.37
CA LYS A 33 2.10 -15.23 2.22
C LYS A 33 0.58 -15.47 2.16
N LEU A 34 -0.21 -14.55 2.73
CA LEU A 34 -1.69 -14.58 2.73
C LEU A 34 -2.27 -14.41 1.33
N ILE A 35 -1.56 -13.68 0.47
CA ILE A 35 -1.89 -13.46 -0.94
C ILE A 35 -0.71 -13.90 -1.82
N PRO A 36 -0.87 -14.00 -3.15
CA PRO A 36 0.24 -14.30 -4.05
C PRO A 36 1.38 -13.29 -3.89
N ARG A 37 2.62 -13.78 -3.79
CA ARG A 37 3.79 -12.91 -3.55
C ARG A 37 3.97 -11.83 -4.61
N TRP A 38 3.64 -12.13 -5.86
CA TRP A 38 3.75 -11.16 -6.95
C TRP A 38 2.83 -9.94 -6.73
N LEU A 39 1.65 -10.14 -6.13
CA LEU A 39 0.70 -9.07 -5.83
C LEU A 39 1.22 -8.17 -4.71
N SER A 40 1.83 -8.77 -3.67
CA SER A 40 2.51 -8.03 -2.61
C SER A 40 3.72 -7.24 -3.11
N VAL A 41 4.56 -7.84 -3.98
CA VAL A 41 5.73 -7.16 -4.57
C VAL A 41 5.29 -5.99 -5.45
N TRP A 42 4.25 -6.17 -6.26
CA TRP A 42 3.70 -5.08 -7.07
C TRP A 42 3.20 -3.92 -6.18
N GLY A 43 2.46 -4.21 -5.11
CA GLY A 43 1.99 -3.18 -4.18
C GLY A 43 3.11 -2.48 -3.42
N PHE A 44 4.17 -3.21 -3.07
CA PHE A 44 5.37 -2.65 -2.44
C PHE A 44 6.09 -1.65 -3.37
N ILE A 45 6.31 -2.04 -4.63
CA ILE A 45 6.91 -1.15 -5.64
C ILE A 45 6.00 0.06 -5.88
N ALA A 46 4.68 -0.14 -5.98
CA ALA A 46 3.72 0.93 -6.14
C ALA A 46 3.74 1.92 -4.95
N SER A 47 3.92 1.43 -3.73
CA SER A 47 4.06 2.27 -2.53
C SER A 47 5.34 3.10 -2.55
N ILE A 48 6.45 2.55 -3.03
CA ILE A 48 7.69 3.33 -3.23
C ILE A 48 7.48 4.42 -4.28
N LEU A 49 6.85 4.10 -5.41
CA LEU A 49 6.51 5.09 -6.43
C LEU A 49 5.61 6.20 -5.88
N LEU A 50 4.66 5.85 -5.01
CA LEU A 50 3.81 6.82 -4.33
C LEU A 50 4.61 7.75 -3.43
N ILE A 51 5.56 7.24 -2.64
CA ILE A 51 6.44 8.08 -1.82
C ILE A 51 7.23 9.05 -2.72
N LEU A 52 7.79 8.56 -3.82
CA LEU A 52 8.50 9.39 -4.78
C LEU A 52 7.59 10.46 -5.40
N ALA A 53 6.34 10.12 -5.74
CA ALA A 53 5.36 11.07 -6.27
C ALA A 53 5.09 12.21 -5.28
N ASN A 54 4.84 11.87 -4.01
CA ASN A 54 4.60 12.85 -2.95
C ASN A 54 5.84 13.72 -2.68
N LEU A 55 7.05 13.17 -2.79
CA LEU A 55 8.29 13.96 -2.68
C LEU A 55 8.46 14.93 -3.84
N LEU A 56 8.18 14.49 -5.07
CA LEU A 56 8.25 15.32 -6.26
C LEU A 56 7.22 16.46 -6.23
N GLU A 57 6.02 16.21 -5.72
CA GLU A 57 4.99 17.24 -5.55
C GLU A 57 5.44 18.39 -4.64
N ILE A 58 6.19 18.11 -3.57
CA ILE A 58 6.75 19.17 -2.71
C ILE A 58 7.69 20.08 -3.50
N THR A 59 8.48 19.51 -4.41
CA THR A 59 9.44 20.31 -5.19
C THR A 59 8.75 21.25 -6.17
N GLY A 60 7.53 20.92 -6.62
CA GLY A 60 6.81 21.67 -7.66
C GLY A 60 7.50 21.65 -9.03
N LEU A 61 8.59 20.91 -9.20
CA LEU A 61 9.46 20.95 -10.38
C LEU A 61 8.96 20.09 -11.53
N ILE A 62 8.16 19.06 -11.26
CA ILE A 62 7.73 18.07 -12.25
C ILE A 62 6.20 18.05 -12.37
N PRO A 63 5.62 18.74 -13.35
CA PRO A 63 4.21 18.59 -13.66
C PRO A 63 3.92 17.15 -14.13
N GLY A 64 2.88 16.52 -13.58
CA GLY A 64 2.46 15.17 -13.97
C GLY A 64 2.91 14.03 -13.05
N SER A 65 3.48 14.31 -11.88
CA SER A 65 3.77 13.30 -10.84
C SER A 65 2.55 12.45 -10.45
N MET A 66 1.32 12.95 -10.69
CA MET A 66 0.05 12.24 -10.51
C MET A 66 -0.02 10.89 -11.23
N ILE A 67 0.71 10.70 -12.33
CA ILE A 67 0.72 9.40 -13.04
C ILE A 67 1.35 8.28 -12.20
N LEU A 68 2.22 8.62 -11.25
CA LEU A 68 2.87 7.67 -10.36
C LEU A 68 1.95 7.12 -9.25
N TYR A 69 0.73 7.67 -9.13
CA TYR A 69 -0.31 7.11 -8.26
C TYR A 69 -1.05 5.95 -8.95
N LEU A 70 -1.01 5.87 -10.29
CA LEU A 70 -1.73 4.85 -11.04
C LEU A 70 -1.35 3.41 -10.62
N PRO A 71 -0.07 3.07 -10.40
CA PRO A 71 0.32 1.74 -9.95
C PRO A 71 -0.32 1.33 -8.61
N ILE A 72 -0.45 2.25 -7.65
CA ILE A 72 -0.99 1.92 -6.32
C ILE A 72 -2.52 1.77 -6.39
N ILE A 73 -3.21 2.66 -7.11
CA ILE A 73 -4.66 2.60 -7.34
C ILE A 73 -5.04 1.27 -7.98
N LEU A 74 -4.31 0.88 -9.04
CA LEU A 74 -4.54 -0.39 -9.71
C LEU A 74 -4.25 -1.57 -8.78
N ASN A 75 -3.16 -1.53 -8.02
CA ASN A 75 -2.81 -2.62 -7.11
C ASN A 75 -3.88 -2.84 -6.04
N GLU A 76 -4.39 -1.77 -5.42
CA GLU A 76 -5.43 -1.87 -4.41
C GLU A 76 -6.76 -2.39 -4.98
N LEU A 77 -7.14 -1.96 -6.18
CA LEU A 77 -8.33 -2.48 -6.85
C LEU A 77 -8.20 -3.99 -7.14
N PHE A 78 -7.04 -4.40 -7.67
CA PHE A 78 -6.75 -5.81 -7.91
C PHE A 78 -6.72 -6.62 -6.62
N LEU A 79 -6.14 -6.07 -5.54
CA LEU A 79 -6.10 -6.70 -4.22
C LEU A 79 -7.53 -6.86 -3.66
N ALA A 80 -8.36 -5.84 -3.75
CA ALA A 80 -9.75 -5.90 -3.30
C ALA A 80 -10.53 -7.00 -4.04
N VAL A 81 -10.45 -7.02 -5.38
CA VAL A 81 -11.09 -8.06 -6.19
C VAL A 81 -10.54 -9.45 -5.84
N TRP A 82 -9.22 -9.58 -5.66
CA TRP A 82 -8.60 -10.83 -5.23
C TRP A 82 -9.16 -11.32 -3.91
N LEU A 83 -9.25 -10.46 -2.90
CA LEU A 83 -9.74 -10.83 -1.58
C LEU A 83 -11.23 -11.20 -1.59
N ILE A 84 -12.04 -10.55 -2.44
CA ILE A 84 -13.46 -10.89 -2.62
C ILE A 84 -13.63 -12.27 -3.27
N VAL A 85 -12.84 -12.58 -4.31
CA VAL A 85 -13.03 -13.80 -5.12
C VAL A 85 -12.32 -15.02 -4.52
N LYS A 86 -11.06 -14.83 -4.08
CA LYS A 86 -10.16 -15.91 -3.64
C LYS A 86 -9.99 -15.94 -2.12
N GLY A 87 -10.03 -14.78 -1.46
CA GLY A 87 -9.68 -14.66 -0.04
C GLY A 87 -8.20 -14.94 0.25
N PHE A 88 -7.92 -15.34 1.50
CA PHE A 88 -6.57 -15.63 1.98
C PHE A 88 -6.15 -17.08 1.75
N ASN A 89 -4.83 -17.30 1.63
CA ASN A 89 -4.23 -18.62 1.46
C ASN A 89 -4.43 -19.51 2.72
N PRO A 90 -5.20 -20.60 2.65
CA PRO A 90 -5.47 -21.46 3.81
C PRO A 90 -4.22 -22.14 4.37
N SER A 91 -3.26 -22.50 3.52
CA SER A 91 -2.01 -23.15 3.96
C SER A 91 -1.15 -22.24 4.81
N ALA A 92 -1.16 -20.93 4.52
CA ALA A 92 -0.45 -19.95 5.34
C ALA A 92 -1.07 -19.87 6.75
N ILE A 93 -2.40 -19.92 6.83
CA ILE A 93 -3.14 -19.87 8.09
C ILE A 93 -2.90 -21.15 8.92
N ALA A 94 -2.99 -22.33 8.28
CA ALA A 94 -2.76 -23.61 8.94
C ALA A 94 -1.33 -23.71 9.53
N SER A 95 -0.32 -23.21 8.81
CA SER A 95 1.07 -23.22 9.29
C SER A 95 1.29 -22.41 10.59
N VAL A 96 0.48 -21.38 10.83
CA VAL A 96 0.52 -20.60 12.07
C VAL A 96 -0.09 -21.40 13.22
N SER A 97 -1.25 -22.03 13.00
CA SER A 97 -1.91 -22.87 14.02
C SER A 97 -1.01 -24.00 14.51
N THR A 98 -0.38 -24.73 13.59
CA THR A 98 0.49 -25.84 13.98
C THR A 98 1.69 -25.36 14.78
N LYS A 99 2.23 -24.15 14.52
CA LYS A 99 3.34 -23.60 15.31
C LYS A 99 2.93 -23.24 16.76
N THR A 100 1.66 -22.94 16.99
CA THR A 100 1.13 -22.67 18.34
C THR A 100 0.92 -23.95 19.14
N ASP A 101 0.56 -25.06 18.49
CA ASP A 101 0.27 -26.34 19.18
C ASP A 101 1.52 -27.15 19.59
N ILE A 102 2.69 -26.85 19.02
CA ILE A 102 3.96 -27.56 19.33
C ILE A 102 4.81 -26.80 20.38
N ASN A 103 4.36 -25.64 20.85
CA ASN A 103 5.08 -24.81 21.83
C ASN A 103 4.53 -24.96 23.25
#